data_AF-A0A954V741-F1
#
_entry.id   AF-A0A954V741-F1
#
_cell.length_a   1.000
_cell.length_b   1.000
_cell.length_c   1.000
_cell.angle_alpha   90.00
_cell.angle_beta   90.00
_cell.angle_gamma   90.00
#
_symmetry.space_group_name_H-M   'P 1'
#
loop_
_entity.id
_entity.type
_entity.pdbx_description
1 polymer ?
#
loop_
_entity_poly.entity_id
_entity_poly.type
_entity_poly.pdbx_seq_one_letter_code
_entity_poly.pdbx_strand_id
1 'polypeptide(L)'
;MSEERIYRNEACPCGSGRKFKKCCYNRQGKISPLDRAMAIDCLEQYVEHCDERADALTLFRAGLDVDAPAMKGDFQQASDQAFLLWFAFDYLLTDGCFVVDHALAANPLASPGERLYLEQMKQTAIAPYEVLSIRPGHSVTMRQVCGHREIEVREKTASHTLKRWDLLAVRVNPVGPTGGPEMEMGVLWLPQTMREHVTTLVQDNLQGHPEGPESIMVLKALGASLHQLWLRSIVDPQVPQIRTADSQPMVWTTLWFEVHDPARVEEMLNACRSLEAGSNYWNWIVDGTMLGTIELLGPQLTFDIPTQSQADNGRRFLEGIAGDLITHTRNEITDVTEELRRRIRNGELPEAHPDSMQEVPAKVQDELTQEYFSKYYLEWLDDSIPALDNKSPRYAAKSTRLCARLIDLLKDMENMYLRALTQGDPAFDPTWMWDELGLSDH
;
A
#
# COMPACT_ATOMS: atom_id res chain seq x y z
N MET A 1 -9.34 -32.75 6.18
CA MET A 1 -9.86 -32.30 4.87
C MET A 1 -8.64 -31.95 4.02
N SER A 2 -7.98 -32.96 3.46
CA SER A 2 -8.15 -33.41 2.06
C SER A 2 -7.82 -32.30 1.07
N GLU A 3 -6.58 -32.30 0.57
CA GLU A 3 -6.19 -31.63 -0.68
C GLU A 3 -7.30 -31.86 -1.72
N GLU A 4 -7.95 -30.79 -2.18
CA GLU A 4 -8.92 -30.92 -3.26
C GLU A 4 -8.18 -31.23 -4.56
N ARG A 5 -8.08 -32.53 -4.84
CA ARG A 5 -7.56 -33.07 -6.10
C ARG A 5 -8.57 -32.76 -7.21
N ILE A 6 -8.22 -31.83 -8.10
CA ILE A 6 -8.98 -31.57 -9.32
C ILE A 6 -9.10 -32.86 -10.14
N TYR A 7 -10.33 -33.31 -10.36
CA TYR A 7 -10.57 -34.56 -11.07
C TYR A 7 -10.51 -34.36 -12.58
N ARG A 8 -9.96 -35.35 -13.30
CA ARG A 8 -9.80 -35.36 -14.77
C ARG A 8 -11.03 -34.94 -15.58
N ASN A 9 -12.24 -35.07 -15.04
CA ASN A 9 -13.48 -34.74 -15.74
C ASN A 9 -14.10 -33.38 -15.36
N GLU A 10 -13.55 -32.67 -14.38
CA GLU A 10 -14.03 -31.35 -13.93
C GLU A 10 -13.72 -30.24 -14.94
N ALA A 11 -14.37 -29.08 -14.76
CA ALA A 11 -14.07 -27.89 -15.54
C ALA A 11 -12.60 -27.49 -15.34
N CYS A 12 -11.91 -27.21 -16.44
CA CYS A 12 -10.50 -26.86 -16.37
C CYS A 12 -10.33 -25.50 -15.67
N PRO A 13 -9.43 -25.39 -14.66
CA PRO A 13 -9.26 -24.17 -13.87
C PRO A 13 -8.75 -22.96 -14.68
N CYS A 14 -8.23 -23.19 -15.89
CA CYS A 14 -7.79 -22.13 -16.80
C CYS A 14 -8.92 -21.30 -17.46
N GLY A 15 -10.18 -21.46 -17.03
CA GLY A 15 -11.31 -20.66 -17.53
C GLY A 15 -11.81 -21.04 -18.94
N SER A 16 -11.22 -22.04 -19.59
CA SER A 16 -11.56 -22.43 -20.98
C SER A 16 -12.94 -23.09 -21.16
N GLY A 17 -13.65 -23.42 -20.07
CA GLY A 17 -14.94 -24.14 -20.11
C GLY A 17 -14.87 -25.62 -20.54
N ARG A 18 -13.68 -26.15 -20.87
CA ARG A 18 -13.49 -27.56 -21.28
C ARG A 18 -13.19 -28.46 -20.07
N LYS A 19 -13.40 -29.78 -20.20
CA LYS A 19 -12.99 -30.77 -19.17
C LYS A 19 -11.47 -30.78 -19.00
N PHE A 20 -10.95 -30.85 -17.78
CA PHE A 20 -9.51 -30.84 -17.47
C PHE A 20 -8.72 -31.85 -18.32
N LYS A 21 -9.21 -33.09 -18.46
CA LYS A 21 -8.62 -34.13 -19.34
C LYS A 21 -8.51 -33.74 -20.81
N LYS A 22 -9.42 -32.92 -21.31
CA LYS A 22 -9.49 -32.48 -22.71
C LYS A 22 -8.86 -31.09 -22.93
N CYS A 23 -8.25 -30.54 -21.89
CA CYS A 23 -7.58 -29.25 -21.88
C CYS A 23 -6.15 -29.44 -21.34
N CYS A 24 -5.80 -28.83 -20.21
CA CYS A 24 -4.44 -28.82 -19.65
C CYS A 24 -3.86 -30.21 -19.38
N TYR A 25 -4.68 -31.23 -19.06
CA TYR A 25 -4.19 -32.57 -18.73
C TYR A 25 -3.58 -33.34 -19.93
N ASN A 26 -4.07 -33.12 -21.16
CA ASN A 26 -3.62 -33.84 -22.37
C ASN A 26 -2.53 -33.09 -23.15
N ARG A 27 -2.20 -31.84 -22.76
CA ARG A 27 -1.11 -31.05 -23.36
C ARG A 27 0.26 -31.38 -22.73
N GLN A 28 0.52 -32.63 -22.34
CA GLN A 28 1.74 -33.02 -21.60
C GLN A 28 3.02 -32.90 -22.45
N GLY A 29 3.51 -31.67 -22.64
CA GLY A 29 4.87 -31.33 -22.24
C GLY A 29 4.76 -30.63 -20.89
N LYS A 30 5.42 -31.13 -19.84
CA LYS A 30 5.54 -30.34 -18.61
C LYS A 30 6.34 -29.09 -18.97
N ILE A 31 5.82 -27.90 -18.66
CA ILE A 31 6.61 -26.68 -18.75
C ILE A 31 7.69 -26.82 -17.68
N SER A 32 8.96 -26.93 -18.07
CA SER A 32 10.06 -26.89 -17.11
C SER A 32 10.38 -25.44 -16.71
N PRO A 33 11.10 -25.21 -15.61
CA PRO A 33 11.62 -23.88 -15.29
C PRO A 33 12.47 -23.29 -16.42
N LEU A 34 13.20 -24.14 -17.16
CA LEU A 34 13.99 -23.72 -18.32
C LEU A 34 13.10 -23.30 -19.50
N ASP A 35 12.04 -24.07 -19.79
CA ASP A 35 11.09 -23.70 -20.85
C ASP A 35 10.43 -22.35 -20.55
N ARG A 36 10.07 -22.09 -19.29
CA ARG A 36 9.54 -20.79 -18.87
C ARG A 36 10.57 -19.68 -19.09
N ALA A 37 11.82 -19.87 -18.64
CA ALA A 37 12.86 -18.87 -18.79
C ALA A 37 13.13 -18.54 -20.27
N MET A 38 13.31 -19.57 -21.11
CA MET A 38 13.57 -19.38 -22.54
C MET A 38 12.39 -18.74 -23.28
N ALA A 39 11.16 -19.05 -22.90
CA ALA A 39 9.98 -18.41 -23.46
C ALA A 39 9.89 -16.92 -23.08
N ILE A 40 10.28 -16.56 -21.85
CA ILE A 40 10.35 -15.15 -21.42
C ILE A 40 11.48 -14.42 -22.14
N ASP A 41 12.68 -14.99 -22.22
CA ASP A 41 13.82 -14.39 -22.93
C ASP A 41 13.47 -14.14 -24.41
N CYS A 42 12.78 -15.10 -25.04
CA CYS A 42 12.25 -14.91 -26.38
C CYS A 42 11.25 -13.75 -26.43
N LEU A 43 10.32 -13.67 -25.48
CA LEU A 43 9.29 -12.63 -25.45
C LEU A 43 9.88 -11.23 -25.26
N GLU A 44 10.91 -11.10 -24.42
CA GLU A 44 11.66 -9.85 -24.20
C GLU A 44 12.22 -9.32 -25.52
N GLN A 45 12.83 -10.17 -26.35
CA GLN A 45 13.34 -9.77 -27.66
C GLN A 45 12.24 -9.19 -28.57
N TYR A 46 11.06 -9.81 -28.60
CA TYR A 46 9.94 -9.32 -29.42
C TYR A 46 9.37 -8.01 -28.86
N VAL A 47 9.32 -7.87 -27.54
CA VAL A 47 8.88 -6.64 -26.88
C VAL A 47 9.85 -5.49 -27.18
N GLU A 48 11.16 -5.71 -27.03
CA GLU A 48 12.19 -4.70 -27.27
C GLU A 48 12.21 -4.17 -28.71
N HIS A 49 11.94 -5.02 -29.69
CA HIS A 49 11.96 -4.67 -31.11
C HIS A 49 10.59 -4.27 -31.69
N CYS A 50 9.56 -4.14 -30.85
CA CYS A 50 8.25 -3.69 -31.31
C CYS A 50 8.20 -2.16 -31.40
N ASP A 51 7.83 -1.64 -32.58
CA ASP A 51 7.80 -0.20 -32.87
C ASP A 51 6.82 0.58 -31.95
N GLU A 52 5.74 -0.06 -31.49
CA GLU A 52 4.72 0.56 -30.62
C GLU A 52 5.12 0.60 -29.14
N ARG A 53 6.28 0.04 -28.76
CA ARG A 53 6.71 -0.11 -27.35
C ARG A 53 6.77 1.23 -26.60
N ALA A 54 7.29 2.29 -27.25
CA ALA A 54 7.46 3.59 -26.60
C ALA A 54 6.12 4.26 -26.25
N ASP A 55 5.16 4.18 -27.17
CA ASP A 55 3.81 4.71 -26.98
C ASP A 55 3.05 3.89 -25.93
N ALA A 56 3.18 2.56 -25.98
CA ALA A 56 2.59 1.67 -24.99
C ALA A 56 3.17 1.90 -23.59
N LEU A 57 4.48 2.16 -23.45
CA LEU A 57 5.11 2.47 -22.17
C LEU A 57 4.59 3.81 -21.60
N THR A 58 4.40 4.80 -22.47
CA THR A 58 3.82 6.10 -22.09
C THR A 58 2.39 5.93 -21.58
N LEU A 59 1.58 5.12 -22.26
CA LEU A 59 0.23 4.76 -21.83
C LEU A 59 0.25 4.01 -20.48
N PHE A 60 1.12 3.02 -20.34
CA PHE A 60 1.21 2.16 -19.16
C PHE A 60 1.55 2.96 -17.88
N ARG A 61 2.39 3.99 -18.01
CA ARG A 61 2.80 4.88 -16.90
C ARG A 61 1.86 6.07 -16.70
N ALA A 62 1.05 6.43 -17.71
CA ALA A 62 0.12 7.58 -17.68
C ALA A 62 0.76 8.90 -17.21
N GLY A 63 2.03 9.14 -17.55
CA GLY A 63 2.76 10.35 -17.19
C GLY A 63 3.14 10.47 -15.70
N LEU A 64 3.00 9.40 -14.91
CA LEU A 64 3.43 9.35 -13.52
C LEU A 64 4.96 9.31 -13.41
N ASP A 65 5.50 9.95 -12.37
CA ASP A 65 6.95 10.08 -12.14
C ASP A 65 7.57 8.77 -11.66
N VAL A 66 8.03 7.96 -12.62
CA VAL A 66 8.71 6.69 -12.36
C VAL A 66 10.19 6.86 -11.97
N ASP A 67 10.74 8.07 -12.04
CA ASP A 67 12.12 8.37 -11.65
C ASP A 67 12.24 8.78 -10.17
N ALA A 68 11.11 8.88 -9.46
CA ALA A 68 11.05 9.15 -8.03
C ALA A 68 11.95 8.18 -7.24
N PRO A 69 12.71 8.65 -6.21
CA PRO A 69 13.58 7.77 -5.44
C PRO A 69 12.86 6.56 -4.81
N ALA A 70 11.61 6.75 -4.37
CA ALA A 70 10.76 5.68 -3.85
C ALA A 70 10.47 4.57 -4.87
N MET A 71 10.58 4.83 -6.18
CA MET A 71 10.36 3.81 -7.21
C MET A 71 11.56 2.88 -7.43
N LYS A 72 12.74 3.19 -6.89
CA LYS A 72 13.95 2.41 -7.16
C LYS A 72 13.92 1.01 -6.54
N GLY A 73 14.79 0.13 -7.02
CA GLY A 73 14.95 -1.23 -6.49
C GLY A 73 13.79 -2.13 -6.88
N ASP A 74 13.19 -2.81 -5.90
CA ASP A 74 12.19 -3.85 -6.12
C ASP A 74 10.91 -3.31 -6.81
N PHE A 75 10.52 -2.06 -6.55
CA PHE A 75 9.36 -1.46 -7.21
C PHE A 75 9.61 -1.21 -8.71
N GLN A 76 10.77 -0.67 -9.08
CA GLN A 76 11.14 -0.51 -10.49
C GLN A 76 11.15 -1.86 -11.19
N GLN A 77 11.74 -2.88 -10.57
CA GLN A 77 11.76 -4.23 -11.11
C GLN A 77 10.33 -4.79 -11.30
N ALA A 78 9.44 -4.61 -10.31
CA ALA A 78 8.05 -5.04 -10.42
C ALA A 78 7.31 -4.31 -11.55
N SER A 79 7.53 -3.00 -11.71
CA SER A 79 6.94 -2.19 -12.78
C SER A 79 7.41 -2.66 -14.16
N ASP A 80 8.72 -2.89 -14.33
CA ASP A 80 9.30 -3.33 -15.61
C ASP A 80 8.81 -4.73 -16.00
N GLN A 81 8.71 -5.65 -15.03
CA GLN A 81 8.15 -6.98 -15.24
C GLN A 81 6.64 -6.95 -15.56
N ALA A 82 5.88 -6.10 -14.88
CA ALA A 82 4.46 -5.90 -15.17
C ALA A 82 4.27 -5.32 -16.58
N PHE A 83 5.10 -4.36 -16.99
CA PHE A 83 5.08 -3.80 -18.34
C PHE A 83 5.40 -4.87 -19.39
N LEU A 84 6.45 -5.67 -19.20
CA LEU A 84 6.83 -6.76 -20.10
C LEU A 84 5.63 -7.69 -20.38
N LEU A 85 4.98 -8.20 -19.33
CA LEU A 85 3.86 -9.12 -19.49
C LEU A 85 2.61 -8.43 -20.04
N TRP A 86 2.30 -7.21 -19.60
CA TRP A 86 1.15 -6.47 -20.10
C TRP A 86 1.30 -6.15 -21.59
N PHE A 87 2.43 -5.58 -22.00
CA PHE A 87 2.67 -5.23 -23.40
C PHE A 87 2.71 -6.49 -24.29
N ALA A 88 3.27 -7.58 -23.77
CA ALA A 88 3.36 -8.82 -24.51
C ALA A 88 2.01 -9.52 -24.76
N PHE A 89 1.16 -9.57 -23.73
CA PHE A 89 -0.03 -10.43 -23.72
C PHE A 89 -1.35 -9.67 -23.77
N ASP A 90 -1.38 -8.38 -23.44
CA ASP A 90 -2.61 -7.63 -23.15
C ASP A 90 -2.77 -6.37 -24.01
N TYR A 91 -1.67 -5.76 -24.43
CA TYR A 91 -1.71 -4.59 -25.31
C TYR A 91 -1.99 -5.00 -26.76
N LEU A 92 -3.12 -4.55 -27.29
CA LEU A 92 -3.53 -4.81 -28.66
C LEU A 92 -2.82 -3.83 -29.61
N LEU A 93 -1.96 -4.36 -30.48
CA LEU A 93 -1.23 -3.59 -31.48
C LEU A 93 -2.18 -3.06 -32.57
N THR A 94 -1.68 -2.13 -33.37
CA THR A 94 -2.45 -1.52 -34.48
C THR A 94 -2.93 -2.52 -35.53
N ASP A 95 -2.25 -3.67 -35.67
CA ASP A 95 -2.64 -4.76 -36.58
C ASP A 95 -3.69 -5.73 -36.00
N GLY A 96 -4.13 -5.49 -34.75
CA GLY A 96 -5.12 -6.31 -34.05
C GLY A 96 -4.56 -7.59 -33.43
N CYS A 97 -3.24 -7.75 -33.36
CA CYS A 97 -2.57 -8.86 -32.67
C CYS A 97 -1.93 -8.42 -31.34
N PHE A 98 -1.57 -9.39 -30.50
CA PHE A 98 -0.67 -9.16 -29.36
C PHE A 98 0.77 -9.45 -29.77
N VAL A 99 1.77 -8.88 -29.08
CA VAL A 99 3.19 -9.18 -29.36
C VAL A 99 3.48 -10.69 -29.30
N VAL A 100 2.88 -11.41 -28.35
CA VAL A 100 3.01 -12.87 -28.24
C VAL A 100 2.54 -13.61 -29.51
N ASP A 101 1.61 -13.06 -30.28
CA ASP A 101 1.13 -13.70 -31.51
C ASP A 101 2.18 -13.69 -32.61
N HIS A 102 2.97 -12.63 -32.71
CA HIS A 102 4.11 -12.57 -33.61
C HIS A 102 5.19 -13.57 -33.21
N ALA A 103 5.47 -13.70 -31.91
CA ALA A 103 6.40 -14.71 -31.40
C ALA A 103 5.91 -16.13 -31.72
N LEU A 104 4.63 -16.44 -31.47
CA LEU A 104 4.06 -17.77 -31.75
C LEU A 104 3.98 -18.10 -33.25
N ALA A 105 3.81 -17.09 -34.12
CA ALA A 105 3.72 -17.25 -35.57
C ALA A 105 5.09 -17.41 -36.24
N ALA A 106 6.09 -16.64 -35.81
CA ALA A 106 7.47 -16.76 -36.29
C ALA A 106 8.12 -18.09 -35.87
N ASN A 107 7.56 -18.75 -34.84
CA ASN A 107 8.00 -20.02 -34.29
C ASN A 107 9.51 -20.10 -33.98
N PRO A 108 10.07 -19.11 -33.25
CA PRO A 108 11.48 -19.11 -32.81
C PRO A 108 11.74 -20.09 -31.65
N LEU A 109 10.66 -20.63 -31.06
CA LEU A 109 10.70 -21.45 -29.85
C LEU A 109 11.28 -22.84 -30.16
N ALA A 110 12.31 -23.22 -29.42
CA ALA A 110 13.05 -24.46 -29.61
C ALA A 110 12.32 -25.67 -29.02
N SER A 111 11.45 -25.45 -28.02
CA SER A 111 10.80 -26.52 -27.25
C SER A 111 9.25 -26.44 -27.31
N PRO A 112 8.55 -27.60 -27.32
CA PRO A 112 7.09 -27.62 -27.13
C PRO A 112 6.63 -27.02 -25.79
N GLY A 113 7.48 -27.04 -24.75
CA GLY A 113 7.20 -26.47 -23.44
C GLY A 113 7.21 -24.94 -23.46
N GLU A 114 8.13 -24.33 -24.19
CA GLU A 114 8.19 -22.87 -24.39
C GLU A 114 6.93 -22.37 -25.09
N ARG A 115 6.54 -23.05 -26.18
CA ARG A 115 5.30 -22.75 -26.89
C ARG A 115 4.07 -22.92 -26.02
N LEU A 116 4.01 -24.00 -25.26
CA LEU A 116 2.90 -24.26 -24.34
C LEU A 116 2.78 -23.17 -23.27
N TYR A 117 3.91 -22.68 -22.75
CA TYR A 117 3.94 -21.57 -21.80
C TYR A 117 3.31 -20.31 -22.40
N LEU A 118 3.75 -19.86 -23.58
CA LEU A 118 3.21 -18.66 -24.21
C LEU A 118 1.73 -18.81 -24.60
N GLU A 119 1.32 -19.95 -25.16
CA GLU A 119 -0.08 -20.21 -25.48
C GLU A 119 -0.99 -20.19 -24.25
N GLN A 120 -0.49 -20.65 -23.10
CA GLN A 120 -1.22 -20.63 -21.84
C GLN A 120 -1.28 -19.22 -21.27
N MET A 121 -0.15 -18.52 -21.21
CA MET A 121 -0.06 -17.16 -20.69
C MET A 121 -0.90 -16.17 -21.51
N LYS A 122 -1.04 -16.38 -22.82
CA LYS A 122 -1.95 -15.61 -23.67
C LYS A 122 -3.41 -15.61 -23.17
N GLN A 123 -3.85 -16.71 -22.53
CA GLN A 123 -5.20 -16.86 -21.99
C GLN A 123 -5.36 -16.34 -20.55
N THR A 124 -4.38 -15.58 -20.05
CA THR A 124 -4.39 -14.98 -18.71
C THR A 124 -4.29 -13.46 -18.82
N ALA A 125 -4.61 -12.78 -17.72
CA ALA A 125 -4.43 -11.34 -17.55
C ALA A 125 -3.95 -11.08 -16.12
N ILE A 126 -3.41 -9.90 -15.86
CA ILE A 126 -3.27 -9.42 -14.48
C ILE A 126 -4.67 -9.21 -13.89
N ALA A 127 -4.88 -9.62 -12.64
CA ALA A 127 -6.13 -9.39 -11.94
C ALA A 127 -5.87 -9.06 -10.47
N PRO A 128 -6.76 -8.29 -9.83
CA PRO A 128 -6.67 -8.02 -8.41
C PRO A 128 -7.20 -9.20 -7.59
N TYR A 129 -6.46 -9.55 -6.55
CA TYR A 129 -6.72 -10.65 -5.62
C TYR A 129 -6.58 -10.18 -4.17
N GLU A 130 -7.46 -10.67 -3.31
CA GLU A 130 -7.34 -10.59 -1.85
C GLU A 130 -6.73 -11.89 -1.32
N VAL A 131 -5.69 -11.79 -0.49
CA VAL A 131 -5.10 -12.93 0.20
C VAL A 131 -6.01 -13.38 1.35
N LEU A 132 -6.39 -14.66 1.35
CA LEU A 132 -7.28 -15.25 2.36
C LEU A 132 -6.52 -16.05 3.41
N SER A 133 -5.52 -16.84 2.98
CA SER A 133 -4.68 -17.61 3.89
C SER A 133 -3.31 -17.89 3.29
N ILE A 134 -2.32 -18.11 4.16
CA ILE A 134 -0.92 -18.30 3.77
C ILE A 134 -0.37 -19.52 4.50
N ARG A 135 0.35 -20.37 3.77
CA ARG A 135 1.24 -21.41 4.31
C ARG A 135 2.67 -21.00 3.99
N PRO A 136 3.41 -20.43 4.97
CA PRO A 136 4.75 -19.90 4.73
C PRO A 136 5.69 -20.93 4.09
N GLY A 137 6.38 -20.53 3.01
CA GLY A 137 7.28 -21.37 2.24
C GLY A 137 6.59 -22.36 1.29
N HIS A 138 5.26 -22.33 1.18
CA HIS A 138 4.50 -23.35 0.44
C HIS A 138 3.43 -22.79 -0.51
N SER A 139 2.42 -22.10 0.01
CA SER A 139 1.28 -21.67 -0.79
C SER A 139 0.57 -20.44 -0.22
N VAL A 140 -0.16 -19.76 -1.10
CA VAL A 140 -1.04 -18.63 -0.76
C VAL A 140 -2.40 -18.92 -1.38
N THR A 141 -3.47 -18.83 -0.60
CA THR A 141 -4.85 -18.89 -1.09
C THR A 141 -5.37 -17.48 -1.25
N MET A 142 -5.88 -17.17 -2.44
CA MET A 142 -6.35 -15.84 -2.80
C MET A 142 -7.71 -15.90 -3.49
N ARG A 143 -8.48 -14.83 -3.42
CA ARG A 143 -9.76 -14.68 -4.13
C ARG A 143 -9.70 -13.47 -5.04
N GLN A 144 -10.10 -13.62 -6.29
CA GLN A 144 -10.16 -12.50 -7.22
C GLN A 144 -11.17 -11.48 -6.70
N VAL A 145 -10.82 -10.19 -6.70
CA VAL A 145 -11.74 -9.11 -6.33
C VAL A 145 -12.94 -9.15 -7.28
N CYS A 146 -14.15 -9.06 -6.71
CA CYS A 146 -15.45 -9.24 -7.39
C CYS A 146 -15.74 -10.64 -7.93
N GLY A 147 -14.79 -11.58 -7.81
CA GLY A 147 -14.99 -13.00 -8.08
C GLY A 147 -15.43 -13.77 -6.84
N HIS A 148 -15.83 -15.03 -7.06
CA HIS A 148 -16.18 -15.96 -5.99
C HIS A 148 -15.24 -17.16 -5.90
N ARG A 149 -14.39 -17.38 -6.92
CA ARG A 149 -13.39 -18.45 -6.90
C ARG A 149 -12.16 -18.07 -6.09
N GLU A 150 -11.79 -19.01 -5.24
CA GLU A 150 -10.50 -19.04 -4.57
C GLU A 150 -9.50 -19.83 -5.41
N ILE A 151 -8.25 -19.41 -5.35
CA ILE A 151 -7.13 -20.07 -6.01
C ILE A 151 -5.99 -20.23 -5.01
N GLU A 152 -5.53 -21.46 -4.83
CA GLU A 152 -4.28 -21.74 -4.12
C GLU A 152 -3.14 -21.73 -5.13
N VAL A 153 -2.21 -20.79 -4.98
CA VAL A 153 -1.00 -20.71 -5.79
C VAL A 153 0.18 -21.27 -5.01
N ARG A 154 1.07 -21.99 -5.69
CA ARG A 154 2.34 -22.39 -5.10
C ARG A 154 3.28 -21.20 -5.08
N GLU A 155 3.73 -20.84 -3.89
CA GLU A 155 4.58 -19.68 -3.69
C GLU A 155 5.50 -19.94 -2.50
N LYS A 156 6.81 -19.76 -2.69
CA LYS A 156 7.82 -19.99 -1.66
C LYS A 156 8.32 -18.73 -0.97
N THR A 157 8.53 -17.64 -1.69
CA THR A 157 9.22 -16.46 -1.14
C THR A 157 8.22 -15.44 -0.62
N ALA A 158 7.26 -15.00 -1.44
CA ALA A 158 6.21 -14.07 -1.06
C ALA A 158 5.31 -14.60 0.09
N SER A 159 5.15 -15.92 0.26
CA SER A 159 4.40 -16.51 1.37
C SER A 159 5.06 -16.29 2.74
N HIS A 160 6.30 -15.79 2.79
CA HIS A 160 6.92 -15.32 4.03
C HIS A 160 6.61 -13.85 4.35
N THR A 161 6.27 -13.04 3.34
CA THR A 161 6.08 -11.59 3.49
C THR A 161 4.60 -11.19 3.44
N LEU A 162 3.80 -11.86 2.62
CA LEU A 162 2.37 -11.62 2.48
C LEU A 162 1.63 -11.87 3.80
N LYS A 163 0.62 -11.02 4.05
CA LYS A 163 -0.30 -11.11 5.19
C LYS A 163 -1.72 -11.37 4.71
N ARG A 164 -2.52 -11.98 5.59
CA ARG A 164 -3.95 -12.13 5.36
C ARG A 164 -4.53 -10.74 5.06
N TRP A 165 -5.45 -10.72 4.10
CA TRP A 165 -6.09 -9.53 3.53
C TRP A 165 -5.27 -8.69 2.57
N ASP A 166 -3.99 -8.96 2.35
CA ASP A 166 -3.20 -8.26 1.34
C ASP A 166 -3.90 -8.21 -0.02
N LEU A 167 -3.87 -7.03 -0.64
CA LEU A 167 -4.43 -6.80 -1.97
C LEU A 167 -3.30 -6.83 -2.99
N LEU A 168 -3.40 -7.70 -3.98
CA LEU A 168 -2.37 -7.91 -5.00
C LEU A 168 -2.99 -7.75 -6.38
N ALA A 169 -2.37 -7.01 -7.30
CA ALA A 169 -2.60 -7.20 -8.73
C ALA A 169 -1.51 -8.11 -9.28
N VAL A 170 -1.89 -9.32 -9.69
CA VAL A 170 -0.96 -10.36 -10.12
C VAL A 170 -1.55 -11.18 -11.27
N ARG A 171 -0.68 -11.62 -12.18
CA ARG A 171 -1.04 -12.61 -13.19
C ARG A 171 -0.79 -14.00 -12.64
N VAL A 172 -1.82 -14.85 -12.65
CA VAL A 172 -1.70 -16.24 -12.24
C VAL A 172 -1.53 -17.13 -13.47
N ASN A 173 -0.41 -17.85 -13.50
CA ASN A 173 -0.17 -18.92 -14.44
C ASN A 173 -0.92 -20.19 -13.97
N PRO A 174 -1.92 -20.70 -14.70
CA PRO A 174 -2.77 -21.78 -14.21
C PRO A 174 -2.04 -23.13 -14.09
N VAL A 175 -0.94 -23.32 -14.83
CA VAL A 175 -0.09 -24.51 -14.77
C VAL A 175 1.37 -24.06 -14.95
N GLY A 176 2.00 -23.66 -13.85
CA GLY A 176 3.41 -23.30 -13.81
C GLY A 176 4.33 -24.52 -13.81
N PRO A 177 5.67 -24.30 -13.71
CA PRO A 177 6.66 -25.36 -13.67
C PRO A 177 6.47 -26.44 -12.60
N THR A 178 5.73 -26.12 -11.54
CA THR A 178 5.44 -27.04 -10.45
C THR A 178 4.23 -27.92 -10.73
N GLY A 179 3.52 -27.68 -11.83
CA GLY A 179 2.37 -28.45 -12.31
C GLY A 179 1.01 -27.95 -11.80
N GLY A 180 0.97 -26.85 -11.05
CA GLY A 180 -0.23 -26.19 -10.56
C GLY A 180 -0.17 -24.68 -10.72
N PRO A 181 -1.16 -23.93 -10.19
CA PRO A 181 -1.17 -22.49 -10.29
C PRO A 181 0.02 -21.82 -9.59
N GLU A 182 0.62 -20.83 -10.25
CA GLU A 182 1.75 -20.04 -9.74
C GLU A 182 1.56 -18.56 -10.07
N MET A 183 2.03 -17.69 -9.18
CA MET A 183 2.10 -16.26 -9.49
C MET A 183 3.27 -16.00 -10.44
N GLU A 184 3.02 -15.16 -11.43
CA GLU A 184 4.06 -14.72 -12.36
C GLU A 184 4.72 -13.41 -11.90
N MET A 185 5.80 -13.05 -12.57
CA MET A 185 6.58 -11.84 -12.29
C MET A 185 5.73 -10.56 -12.41
N GLY A 186 6.23 -9.45 -11.83
CA GLY A 186 5.48 -8.19 -11.80
C GLY A 186 4.29 -8.20 -10.83
N VAL A 187 4.47 -8.80 -9.65
CA VAL A 187 3.46 -8.79 -8.57
C VAL A 187 3.35 -7.36 -8.03
N LEU A 188 2.16 -6.78 -8.11
CA LEU A 188 1.90 -5.42 -7.64
C LEU A 188 1.13 -5.48 -6.32
N TRP A 189 1.81 -5.16 -5.21
CA TRP A 189 1.16 -5.08 -3.90
C TRP A 189 0.47 -3.72 -3.71
N LEU A 190 -0.85 -3.74 -3.56
CA LEU A 190 -1.69 -2.56 -3.44
C LEU A 190 -2.00 -2.29 -1.95
N PRO A 191 -1.87 -1.04 -1.46
CA PRO A 191 -2.30 -0.71 -0.11
C PRO A 191 -3.79 -1.00 0.11
N GLN A 192 -4.19 -1.39 1.33
CA GLN A 192 -5.59 -1.66 1.66
C GLN A 192 -6.51 -0.47 1.40
N THR A 193 -5.99 0.76 1.56
CA THR A 193 -6.71 2.00 1.25
C THR A 193 -7.14 2.12 -0.21
N MET A 194 -6.53 1.35 -1.13
CA MET A 194 -6.92 1.29 -2.55
C MET A 194 -8.02 0.27 -2.84
N ARG A 195 -8.47 -0.52 -1.86
CA ARG A 195 -9.46 -1.59 -2.04
C ARG A 195 -10.75 -1.13 -2.70
N GLU A 196 -11.33 -0.04 -2.22
CA GLU A 196 -12.57 0.50 -2.78
C GLU A 196 -12.37 0.91 -4.25
N HIS A 197 -11.29 1.66 -4.53
CA HIS A 197 -10.94 2.08 -5.89
C HIS A 197 -10.74 0.89 -6.85
N VAL A 198 -10.03 -0.15 -6.41
CA VAL A 198 -9.80 -1.37 -7.20
C VAL A 198 -11.11 -2.13 -7.42
N THR A 199 -11.94 -2.25 -6.38
CA THR A 199 -13.24 -2.91 -6.47
C THR A 199 -14.15 -2.18 -7.46
N THR A 200 -14.30 -0.86 -7.33
CA THR A 200 -15.08 -0.05 -8.26
C THR A 200 -14.57 -0.15 -9.70
N LEU A 201 -13.25 -0.02 -9.91
CA LEU A 201 -12.64 -0.15 -11.24
C LEU A 201 -13.02 -1.48 -11.90
N VAL A 202 -12.93 -2.58 -11.15
CA VAL A 202 -13.25 -3.92 -11.66
C VAL A 202 -14.75 -4.11 -11.86
N GLN A 203 -15.59 -3.69 -10.92
CA GLN A 203 -17.06 -3.84 -11.00
C GLN A 203 -17.64 -3.09 -12.19
N ASP A 204 -17.25 -1.83 -12.36
CA ASP A 204 -17.79 -0.95 -13.41
C ASP A 204 -17.47 -1.48 -14.81
N ASN A 205 -16.32 -2.16 -14.96
CA ASN A 205 -15.88 -2.70 -16.25
C ASN A 205 -16.34 -4.14 -16.50
N LEU A 206 -16.47 -4.97 -15.46
CA LEU A 206 -16.93 -6.37 -15.62
C LEU A 206 -18.45 -6.50 -15.78
N GLN A 207 -19.24 -5.45 -15.51
CA GLN A 207 -20.70 -5.40 -15.74
C GLN A 207 -21.48 -6.62 -15.19
N GLY A 208 -21.01 -7.26 -14.11
CA GLY A 208 -21.64 -8.45 -13.52
C GLY A 208 -21.20 -9.81 -14.09
N HIS A 209 -20.18 -9.83 -14.96
CA HIS A 209 -19.52 -11.05 -15.44
C HIS A 209 -18.13 -11.22 -14.81
N PRO A 210 -18.02 -11.64 -13.54
CA PRO A 210 -16.74 -11.71 -12.84
C PRO A 210 -15.81 -12.82 -13.34
N GLU A 211 -16.31 -13.74 -14.17
CA GLU A 211 -15.59 -14.93 -14.59
C GLU A 211 -15.84 -15.29 -16.06
N GLY A 212 -14.86 -15.97 -16.68
CA GLY A 212 -14.95 -16.50 -18.04
C GLY A 212 -14.15 -15.70 -19.09
N PRO A 213 -14.21 -16.09 -20.38
CA PRO A 213 -13.38 -15.49 -21.43
C PRO A 213 -13.58 -13.98 -21.64
N GLU A 214 -14.81 -13.49 -21.49
CA GLU A 214 -15.14 -12.06 -21.60
C GLU A 214 -14.48 -11.26 -20.47
N SER A 215 -14.48 -11.80 -19.24
CA SER A 215 -13.80 -11.17 -18.09
C SER A 215 -12.29 -11.03 -18.32
N ILE A 216 -11.65 -12.01 -18.98
CA ILE A 216 -10.21 -11.95 -19.28
C ILE A 216 -9.91 -10.78 -20.21
N MET A 217 -10.69 -10.58 -21.28
CA MET A 217 -10.47 -9.45 -22.19
C MET A 217 -10.63 -8.09 -21.51
N VAL A 218 -11.60 -7.97 -20.61
CA VAL A 218 -11.76 -6.77 -19.78
C VAL A 218 -10.54 -6.58 -18.87
N LEU A 219 -10.08 -7.63 -18.19
CA LEU A 219 -8.91 -7.56 -17.32
C LEU A 219 -7.62 -7.19 -18.08
N LYS A 220 -7.45 -7.66 -19.32
CA LYS A 220 -6.35 -7.23 -20.20
C LYS A 220 -6.37 -5.73 -20.45
N ALA A 221 -7.55 -5.19 -20.77
CA ALA A 221 -7.74 -3.76 -20.97
C ALA A 221 -7.48 -2.94 -19.68
N LEU A 222 -7.76 -3.52 -18.51
CA LEU A 222 -7.52 -2.90 -17.21
C LEU A 222 -6.07 -3.00 -16.70
N GLY A 223 -5.21 -3.79 -17.34
CA GLY A 223 -3.86 -4.07 -16.82
C GLY A 223 -3.02 -2.81 -16.58
N ALA A 224 -3.05 -1.85 -17.51
CA ALA A 224 -2.40 -0.56 -17.33
C ALA A 224 -3.01 0.26 -16.19
N SER A 225 -4.34 0.26 -16.03
CA SER A 225 -5.03 0.98 -14.95
C SER A 225 -4.71 0.41 -13.57
N LEU A 226 -4.62 -0.91 -13.43
CA LEU A 226 -4.19 -1.56 -12.19
C LEU A 226 -2.75 -1.18 -11.83
N HIS A 227 -1.86 -1.17 -12.81
CA HIS A 227 -0.49 -0.67 -12.64
C HIS A 227 -0.46 0.81 -12.23
N GLN A 228 -1.29 1.66 -12.84
CA GLN A 228 -1.35 3.09 -12.50
C GLN A 228 -1.87 3.33 -11.08
N LEU A 229 -2.83 2.54 -10.58
CA LEU A 229 -3.27 2.61 -9.19
C LEU A 229 -2.15 2.26 -8.22
N TRP A 230 -1.41 1.18 -8.53
CA TRP A 230 -0.23 0.78 -7.77
C TRP A 230 0.86 1.86 -7.80
N LEU A 231 1.19 2.38 -8.98
CA LEU A 231 2.22 3.40 -9.16
C LEU A 231 1.88 4.69 -8.40
N ARG A 232 0.63 5.17 -8.48
CA ARG A 232 0.15 6.33 -7.72
C ARG A 232 0.32 6.15 -6.22
N SER A 233 0.11 4.95 -5.70
CA SER A 233 0.30 4.68 -4.27
C SER A 233 1.74 4.89 -3.78
N ILE A 234 2.71 4.87 -4.69
CA ILE A 234 4.14 5.05 -4.40
C ILE A 234 4.57 6.49 -4.68
N VAL A 235 4.21 7.03 -5.86
CA VAL A 235 4.74 8.32 -6.34
C VAL A 235 3.87 9.52 -5.97
N ASP A 236 2.60 9.28 -5.63
CA ASP A 236 1.64 10.30 -5.17
C ASP A 236 0.77 9.75 -4.02
N PRO A 237 1.39 9.40 -2.88
CA PRO A 237 0.69 8.77 -1.78
C PRO A 237 -0.30 9.73 -1.14
N GLN A 238 -1.50 9.23 -0.88
CA GLN A 238 -2.49 9.95 -0.08
C GLN A 238 -2.05 9.91 1.39
N VAL A 239 -1.55 11.04 1.89
CA VAL A 239 -1.20 11.22 3.31
C VAL A 239 -2.36 11.88 4.07
N PRO A 240 -2.56 11.57 5.36
CA PRO A 240 -3.56 12.23 6.18
C PRO A 240 -3.27 13.74 6.25
N GLN A 241 -4.33 14.56 6.25
CA GLN A 241 -4.19 15.99 6.52
C GLN A 241 -3.92 16.20 8.00
N ILE A 242 -2.73 16.72 8.32
CA ILE A 242 -2.37 17.03 9.70
C ILE A 242 -2.97 18.40 10.06
N ARG A 243 -3.74 18.43 11.15
CA ARG A 243 -4.44 19.62 11.64
C ARG A 243 -4.11 19.88 13.09
N THR A 244 -4.15 21.15 13.47
CA THR A 244 -4.05 21.60 14.86
C THR A 244 -5.32 21.28 15.66
N ALA A 245 -5.29 21.45 16.99
CA ALA A 245 -6.44 21.18 17.86
C ALA A 245 -7.70 22.00 17.51
N ASP A 246 -7.53 23.19 16.95
CA ASP A 246 -8.59 24.06 16.41
C ASP A 246 -8.91 23.78 14.92
N SER A 247 -8.49 22.61 14.41
CA SER A 247 -8.78 22.09 13.06
C SER A 247 -8.20 22.91 11.90
N GLN A 248 -7.21 23.77 12.14
CA GLN A 248 -6.50 24.46 11.06
C GLN A 248 -5.43 23.54 10.42
N PRO A 249 -5.12 23.68 9.12
CA PRO A 249 -3.98 23.00 8.53
C PRO A 249 -2.70 23.33 9.29
N MET A 250 -1.95 22.30 9.68
CA MET A 250 -0.71 22.49 10.43
C MET A 250 0.39 22.95 9.50
N VAL A 251 0.95 24.13 9.77
CA VAL A 251 2.09 24.70 9.05
C VAL A 251 3.12 25.10 10.10
N TRP A 252 4.20 24.32 10.17
CA TRP A 252 5.28 24.57 11.11
C TRP A 252 6.01 25.84 10.69
N THR A 253 5.90 26.90 11.49
CA THR A 253 6.62 28.16 11.29
C THR A 253 7.70 28.27 12.34
N THR A 254 8.95 28.01 11.96
CA THR A 254 10.11 28.18 12.83
C THR A 254 10.65 29.59 12.67
N LEU A 255 10.59 30.35 13.77
CA LEU A 255 11.23 31.64 13.89
C LEU A 255 12.64 31.44 14.40
N TRP A 256 13.64 31.96 13.68
CA TRP A 256 15.04 31.83 14.06
C TRP A 256 15.57 33.14 14.64
N PHE A 257 16.25 33.06 15.77
CA PHE A 257 16.85 34.20 16.46
C PHE A 257 18.33 33.93 16.73
N GLU A 258 19.15 34.96 16.55
CA GLU A 258 20.49 35.05 17.13
C GLU A 258 20.37 35.55 18.56
N VAL A 259 21.15 34.95 19.47
CA VAL A 259 21.15 35.25 20.89
C VAL A 259 22.50 35.82 21.32
N HIS A 260 22.49 37.03 21.86
CA HIS A 260 23.71 37.73 22.28
C HIS A 260 24.21 37.29 23.65
N ASP A 261 23.29 36.90 24.54
CA ASP A 261 23.59 36.38 25.89
C ASP A 261 22.67 35.19 26.23
N PRO A 262 23.06 33.95 25.87
CA PRO A 262 22.22 32.77 26.06
C PRO A 262 21.83 32.52 27.52
N ALA A 263 22.77 32.70 28.45
CA ALA A 263 22.51 32.48 29.87
C ALA A 263 21.46 33.46 30.40
N ARG A 264 21.55 34.74 29.99
CA ARG A 264 20.56 35.73 30.40
C ARG A 264 19.20 35.49 29.76
N VAL A 265 19.15 35.07 28.50
CA VAL A 265 17.89 34.72 27.83
C VAL A 265 17.24 33.51 28.50
N GLU A 266 18.01 32.47 28.81
CA GLU A 266 17.53 31.28 29.54
C GLU A 266 16.89 31.67 30.88
N GLU A 267 17.54 32.53 31.68
CA GLU A 267 16.98 33.05 32.94
C GLU A 267 15.65 33.77 32.72
N MET A 268 15.52 34.56 31.65
CA MET A 268 14.31 35.32 31.33
C MET A 268 13.16 34.41 30.87
N LEU A 269 13.47 33.38 30.09
CA LEU A 269 12.49 32.37 29.66
C LEU A 269 12.00 31.55 30.86
N ASN A 270 12.91 31.11 31.74
CA ASN A 270 12.57 30.40 32.98
C ASN A 270 11.70 31.22 33.95
N ALA A 271 11.82 32.56 33.92
CA ALA A 271 11.01 33.44 34.74
C ALA A 271 9.61 33.75 34.15
N CYS A 272 9.35 33.39 32.88
CA CYS A 272 8.11 33.71 32.20
C CYS A 272 6.99 32.73 32.60
N ARG A 273 5.89 33.26 33.14
CA ARG A 273 4.74 32.44 33.59
C ARG A 273 3.95 31.75 32.47
N SER A 274 4.04 32.26 31.25
CA SER A 274 3.37 31.68 30.08
C SER A 274 4.22 30.61 29.40
N LEU A 275 5.39 30.28 29.98
CA LEU A 275 6.29 29.25 29.50
C LEU A 275 6.38 28.12 30.52
N GLU A 276 6.22 26.88 30.06
CA GLU A 276 6.58 25.70 30.84
C GLU A 276 7.98 25.22 30.42
N ALA A 277 8.93 25.23 31.35
CA ALA A 277 10.31 24.88 31.09
C ALA A 277 10.54 23.36 31.05
N GLY A 278 11.28 22.91 30.04
CA GLY A 278 11.90 21.60 29.93
C GLY A 278 13.40 21.64 30.24
N SER A 279 14.16 20.69 29.70
CA SER A 279 15.62 20.62 29.88
C SER A 279 16.39 21.71 29.12
N ASN A 280 15.97 22.00 27.90
CA ASN A 280 16.61 22.93 26.95
C ASN A 280 15.58 23.61 26.04
N TYR A 281 14.31 23.55 26.43
CA TYR A 281 13.19 24.06 25.66
C TYR A 281 12.13 24.66 26.59
N TRP A 282 11.23 25.47 26.04
CA TRP A 282 10.11 26.08 26.74
C TRP A 282 8.85 25.98 25.89
N ASN A 283 7.78 25.45 26.47
CA ASN A 283 6.49 25.36 25.80
C ASN A 283 5.67 26.62 26.09
N TRP A 284 5.25 27.32 25.04
CA TRP A 284 4.36 28.47 25.15
C TRP A 284 2.91 28.01 25.27
N ILE A 285 2.29 28.30 26.42
CA ILE A 285 0.94 27.80 26.74
C ILE A 285 -0.01 28.98 27.00
N VAL A 286 -1.18 28.93 26.37
CA VAL A 286 -2.28 29.88 26.57
C VAL A 286 -3.56 29.10 26.77
N ASP A 287 -4.26 29.35 27.88
CA ASP A 287 -5.51 28.68 28.26
C ASP A 287 -5.45 27.14 28.18
N GLY A 288 -4.31 26.56 28.57
CA GLY A 288 -4.07 25.11 28.55
C GLY A 288 -3.75 24.53 27.17
N THR A 289 -3.66 25.35 26.13
CA THR A 289 -3.26 24.93 24.78
C THR A 289 -1.81 25.29 24.52
N MET A 290 -1.01 24.34 24.05
CA MET A 290 0.37 24.58 23.60
C MET A 290 0.34 25.27 22.24
N LEU A 291 0.90 26.48 22.16
CA LEU A 291 0.95 27.31 20.94
C LEU A 291 2.31 27.29 20.25
N GLY A 292 3.33 26.71 20.87
CA GLY A 292 4.62 26.50 20.25
C GLY A 292 5.71 26.12 21.24
N THR A 293 6.87 25.77 20.71
CA THR A 293 8.04 25.34 21.47
C THR A 293 9.23 26.22 21.15
N ILE A 294 9.88 26.74 22.17
CA ILE A 294 11.11 27.53 22.07
C ILE A 294 12.27 26.61 22.43
N GLU A 295 13.30 26.52 21.61
CA GLU A 295 14.53 25.81 21.96
C GLU A 295 15.72 26.77 21.92
N LEU A 296 16.65 26.61 22.87
CA LEU A 296 17.89 27.38 22.93
C LEU A 296 19.07 26.43 22.82
N LEU A 297 19.86 26.56 21.75
CA LEU A 297 21.04 25.77 21.47
C LEU A 297 22.23 26.70 21.25
N GLY A 298 22.95 27.01 22.34
CA GLY A 298 24.07 27.94 22.30
C GLY A 298 23.62 29.35 21.91
N PRO A 299 24.19 29.97 20.86
CA PRO A 299 23.81 31.32 20.42
C PRO A 299 22.57 31.36 19.51
N GLN A 300 21.88 30.24 19.35
CA GLN A 300 20.74 30.12 18.45
C GLN A 300 19.49 29.75 19.22
N LEU A 301 18.41 30.50 18.98
CA LEU A 301 17.10 30.24 19.55
C LEU A 301 16.11 30.05 18.41
N THR A 302 15.34 28.97 18.49
CA THR A 302 14.23 28.69 17.58
C THR A 302 12.91 28.80 18.32
N PHE A 303 11.87 29.23 17.61
CA PHE A 303 10.51 29.19 18.12
C PHE A 303 9.60 28.58 17.06
N ASP A 304 9.19 27.35 17.34
CA ASP A 304 8.36 26.51 16.50
C ASP A 304 6.89 26.74 16.82
N ILE A 305 6.14 27.23 15.81
CA ILE A 305 4.73 27.58 15.95
C ILE A 305 3.94 26.78 14.91
N PRO A 306 2.86 26.07 15.28
CA PRO A 306 2.15 25.15 14.39
C PRO A 306 1.24 25.86 13.38
N THR A 307 1.13 27.19 13.44
CA THR A 307 0.31 28.01 12.53
C THR A 307 1.01 29.32 12.16
N GLN A 308 0.93 29.70 10.88
CA GLN A 308 1.51 30.95 10.38
C GLN A 308 0.83 32.19 10.96
N SER A 309 -0.49 32.13 11.22
CA SER A 309 -1.25 33.26 11.76
C SER A 309 -0.82 33.66 13.17
N GLN A 310 -0.18 32.75 13.91
CA GLN A 310 0.36 33.02 15.24
C GLN A 310 1.82 33.43 15.24
N ALA A 311 2.54 33.32 14.11
CA ALA A 311 3.98 33.59 14.03
C ALA A 311 4.34 35.02 14.46
N ASP A 312 3.61 36.03 13.98
CA ASP A 312 3.84 37.43 14.37
C ASP A 312 3.58 37.67 15.87
N ASN A 313 2.60 36.98 16.43
CA ASN A 313 2.28 37.09 17.85
C ASN A 313 3.34 36.38 18.70
N GLY A 314 3.78 35.19 18.30
CA GLY A 314 4.88 34.48 18.96
C GLY A 314 6.19 35.25 18.90
N ARG A 315 6.50 35.87 17.76
CA ARG A 315 7.67 36.76 17.63
C ARG A 315 7.60 37.92 18.62
N ARG A 316 6.50 38.69 18.61
CA ARG A 316 6.32 39.83 19.52
C ARG A 316 6.34 39.41 20.99
N PHE A 317 5.78 38.25 21.30
CA PHE A 317 5.80 37.67 22.64
C PHE A 317 7.25 37.41 23.09
N LEU A 318 8.04 36.75 22.26
CA LEU A 318 9.43 36.41 22.59
C LEU A 318 10.35 37.64 22.64
N GLU A 319 10.20 38.58 21.70
CA GLU A 319 10.89 39.89 21.72
C GLU A 319 10.46 40.71 22.95
N GLY A 320 9.23 40.58 23.41
CA GLY A 320 8.75 41.19 24.65
C GLY A 320 9.40 40.60 25.91
N ILE A 321 9.84 39.33 25.87
CA ILE A 321 10.57 38.69 26.96
C ILE A 321 12.03 39.10 26.92
N ALA A 322 12.75 38.83 25.82
CA ALA A 322 14.21 38.92 25.78
C ALA A 322 14.75 40.25 25.22
N GLY A 323 13.89 41.09 24.62
CA GLY A 323 14.26 42.41 24.09
C GLY A 323 15.44 42.36 23.12
N ASP A 324 16.40 43.26 23.32
CA ASP A 324 17.58 43.42 22.47
C ASP A 324 18.58 42.25 22.58
N LEU A 325 18.37 41.28 23.48
CA LEU A 325 19.24 40.10 23.62
C LEU A 325 19.01 39.06 22.53
N ILE A 326 17.89 39.16 21.81
CA ILE A 326 17.61 38.32 20.65
C ILE A 326 17.46 39.18 19.41
N THR A 327 17.86 38.64 18.26
CA THR A 327 17.66 39.28 16.97
C THR A 327 17.01 38.28 16.03
N HIS A 328 15.78 38.56 15.61
CA HIS A 328 15.10 37.74 14.62
C HIS A 328 15.86 37.78 13.30
N THR A 329 16.13 36.60 12.73
CA THR A 329 16.94 36.46 11.51
C THR A 329 16.10 36.02 10.32
N ARG A 330 15.28 34.97 10.48
CA ARG A 330 14.46 34.41 9.40
C ARG A 330 13.26 33.65 9.92
N ASN A 331 12.29 33.46 9.04
CA ASN A 331 11.20 32.50 9.22
C ASN A 331 11.44 31.35 8.26
N GLU A 332 11.20 30.14 8.75
CA GLU A 332 11.13 28.94 7.94
C GLU A 332 9.71 28.39 8.06
N ILE A 333 9.09 28.08 6.93
CA ILE A 333 7.70 27.65 6.85
C ILE A 333 7.69 26.27 6.20
N THR A 334 7.18 25.29 6.92
CA THR A 334 7.07 23.91 6.47
C THR A 334 5.61 23.47 6.54
N ASP A 335 5.02 23.19 5.38
CA ASP A 335 3.75 22.46 5.34
C ASP A 335 4.02 21.01 5.74
N VAL A 336 3.54 20.60 6.91
CA VAL A 336 3.83 19.28 7.49
C VAL A 336 3.27 18.16 6.62
N THR A 337 2.12 18.40 5.97
CA THR A 337 1.49 17.40 5.10
C THR A 337 2.30 17.23 3.83
N GLU A 338 2.74 18.32 3.19
CA GLU A 338 3.56 18.24 1.99
C GLU A 338 4.97 17.72 2.27
N GLU A 339 5.56 18.06 3.41
CA GLU A 339 6.84 17.51 3.85
C GLU A 339 6.75 15.99 4.08
N LEU A 340 5.66 15.51 4.70
CA LEU A 340 5.42 14.06 4.84
C LEU A 340 5.28 13.39 3.46
N ARG A 341 4.54 13.98 2.52
CA ARG A 341 4.47 13.45 1.13
C ARG A 341 5.86 13.40 0.49
N ARG A 342 6.64 14.48 0.59
CA ARG A 342 7.99 14.57 0.02
C ARG A 342 8.90 13.48 0.58
N ARG A 343 8.89 13.29 1.89
CA ARG A 343 9.66 12.24 2.59
C ARG A 343 9.30 10.85 2.08
N ILE A 344 8.02 10.52 2.00
CA ILE A 344 7.57 9.22 1.44
C ILE A 344 8.03 9.06 -0.02
N ARG A 345 7.86 10.07 -0.88
CA ARG A 345 8.33 10.03 -2.28
C ARG A 345 9.86 9.85 -2.41
N ASN A 346 10.61 10.28 -1.40
CA ASN A 346 12.04 10.09 -1.33
C ASN A 346 12.47 8.73 -0.74
N GLY A 347 11.52 7.90 -0.29
CA GLY A 347 11.82 6.68 0.46
C GLY A 347 12.29 6.96 1.90
N GLU A 348 12.11 8.19 2.39
CA GLU A 348 12.38 8.61 3.75
C GLU A 348 11.10 8.33 4.57
N LEU A 349 10.85 7.07 4.97
CA LEU A 349 9.78 6.82 5.95
C LEU A 349 10.18 7.46 7.29
N PRO A 350 9.23 8.01 8.06
CA PRO A 350 9.52 8.36 9.44
C PRO A 350 10.02 7.10 10.14
N GLU A 351 11.30 7.07 10.53
CA GLU A 351 11.69 6.20 11.63
C GLU A 351 10.76 6.59 12.79
N ALA A 352 10.06 5.62 13.36
CA ALA A 352 9.35 5.84 14.61
C ALA A 352 10.42 6.30 15.62
N HIS A 353 10.56 7.62 15.82
CA HIS A 353 11.55 8.16 16.73
C HIS A 353 11.24 7.59 18.12
N PRO A 354 12.12 6.74 18.68
CA PRO A 354 11.86 6.10 19.97
C PRO A 354 11.74 7.11 21.12
N ASP A 355 12.20 8.34 20.90
CA ASP A 355 12.36 9.35 21.96
C ASP A 355 11.06 10.06 22.39
N SER A 356 9.92 9.83 21.74
CA SER A 356 8.64 10.44 22.19
C SER A 356 7.78 9.54 23.09
N MET A 357 8.22 8.32 23.36
CA MET A 357 7.64 7.44 24.39
C MET A 357 8.76 7.00 25.32
N GLN A 358 8.76 7.52 26.56
CA GLN A 358 9.68 7.10 27.62
C GLN A 358 9.89 5.57 27.60
N GLU A 359 11.16 5.15 27.74
CA GLU A 359 11.61 3.74 27.76
C GLU A 359 10.84 2.90 28.80
N VAL A 360 9.66 2.43 28.40
CA VAL A 360 8.94 1.35 29.08
C VAL A 360 9.41 0.05 28.45
N PRO A 361 9.81 -0.98 29.23
CA PRO A 361 10.21 -2.27 28.66
C PRO A 361 9.13 -2.83 27.73
N ALA A 362 9.50 -3.33 26.54
CA ALA A 362 8.58 -3.80 25.48
C ALA A 362 7.45 -4.73 25.99
N LYS A 363 7.74 -5.57 26.98
CA LYS A 363 6.76 -6.49 27.58
C LYS A 363 5.67 -5.79 28.42
N VAL A 364 6.03 -4.67 29.04
CA VAL A 364 5.11 -3.81 29.81
C VAL A 364 4.35 -2.90 28.83
N GLN A 365 4.97 -2.51 27.71
CA GLN A 365 4.28 -1.85 26.61
C GLN A 365 3.19 -2.75 26.02
N ASP A 366 3.44 -4.02 25.71
CA ASP A 366 2.43 -4.91 25.10
C ASP A 366 1.18 -5.11 25.97
N GLU A 367 1.33 -5.40 27.27
CA GLU A 367 0.17 -5.65 28.15
C GLU A 367 -0.65 -4.37 28.44
N LEU A 368 0.01 -3.24 28.69
CA LEU A 368 -0.67 -1.95 28.87
C LEU A 368 -1.29 -1.43 27.57
N THR A 369 -0.63 -1.64 26.43
CA THR A 369 -1.14 -1.36 25.07
C THR A 369 -2.39 -2.19 24.82
N GLN A 370 -2.36 -3.51 25.05
CA GLN A 370 -3.52 -4.37 24.80
C GLN A 370 -4.72 -4.00 25.67
N GLU A 371 -4.57 -3.81 26.98
CA GLU A 371 -5.71 -3.45 27.85
C GLU A 371 -6.25 -2.04 27.53
N TYR A 372 -5.36 -1.07 27.29
CA TYR A 372 -5.74 0.28 26.90
C TYR A 372 -6.47 0.32 25.55
N PHE A 373 -5.90 -0.30 24.51
CA PHE A 373 -6.49 -0.36 23.19
C PHE A 373 -7.76 -1.22 23.18
N SER A 374 -7.84 -2.32 23.94
CA SER A 374 -9.09 -3.09 24.07
C SER A 374 -10.22 -2.22 24.62
N LYS A 375 -9.96 -1.40 25.65
CA LYS A 375 -10.97 -0.47 26.18
C LYS A 375 -11.34 0.60 25.15
N TYR A 376 -10.34 1.22 24.52
CA TYR A 376 -10.56 2.23 23.48
C TYR A 376 -11.40 1.67 22.32
N TYR A 377 -11.06 0.48 21.81
CA TYR A 377 -11.77 -0.11 20.69
C TYR A 377 -13.15 -0.64 21.09
N LEU A 378 -13.38 -1.03 22.36
CA LEU A 378 -14.73 -1.31 22.86
C LEU A 378 -15.63 -0.07 22.79
N GLU A 379 -15.11 1.11 23.16
CA GLU A 379 -15.84 2.38 23.04
C GLU A 379 -16.04 2.75 21.56
N TRP A 380 -15.00 2.56 20.73
CA TRP A 380 -15.05 2.79 19.29
C TRP A 380 -16.15 1.99 18.57
N LEU A 381 -16.52 0.80 19.07
CA LEU A 381 -17.63 0.00 18.51
C LEU A 381 -18.99 0.71 18.57
N ASP A 382 -19.13 1.71 19.43
CA ASP A 382 -20.33 2.52 19.63
C ASP A 382 -20.20 3.96 19.07
N ASP A 383 -19.00 4.39 18.69
CA ASP A 383 -18.72 5.73 18.17
C ASP A 383 -19.22 5.96 16.74
N SER A 384 -19.47 7.23 16.39
CA SER A 384 -19.82 7.62 15.01
C SER A 384 -18.59 7.66 14.11
N ILE A 385 -18.52 6.74 13.15
CA ILE A 385 -17.36 6.62 12.24
C ILE A 385 -17.69 7.24 10.88
N PRO A 386 -16.93 8.25 10.40
CA PRO A 386 -17.17 8.86 9.09
C PRO A 386 -17.16 7.86 7.93
N ALA A 387 -16.23 6.89 7.98
CA ALA A 387 -16.13 5.80 7.01
C ALA A 387 -17.34 4.84 7.00
N LEU A 388 -18.28 4.98 7.95
CA LEU A 388 -19.53 4.23 8.04
C LEU A 388 -20.75 5.18 8.00
N ASP A 389 -20.63 6.32 7.31
CA ASP A 389 -21.66 7.37 7.23
C ASP A 389 -22.08 7.91 8.60
N ASN A 390 -21.10 8.11 9.48
CA ASN A 390 -21.26 8.53 10.87
C ASN A 390 -22.11 7.57 11.71
N LYS A 391 -22.20 6.30 11.31
CA LYS A 391 -22.81 5.22 12.10
C LYS A 391 -21.73 4.45 12.87
N SER A 392 -22.17 3.74 13.91
CA SER A 392 -21.27 2.91 14.70
C SER A 392 -20.99 1.56 14.05
N PRO A 393 -19.84 0.93 14.35
CA PRO A 393 -19.54 -0.44 13.97
C PRO A 393 -20.66 -1.43 14.33
N ARG A 394 -21.21 -1.37 15.55
CA ARG A 394 -22.35 -2.24 15.94
C ARG A 394 -23.60 -2.02 15.08
N TYR A 395 -23.86 -0.79 14.65
CA TYR A 395 -24.95 -0.49 13.72
C TYR A 395 -24.63 -1.03 12.32
N ALA A 396 -23.41 -0.79 11.84
CA ALA A 396 -22.98 -1.18 10.50
C ALA A 396 -22.97 -2.72 10.33
N ALA A 397 -22.59 -3.49 11.35
CA ALA A 397 -22.63 -4.95 11.33
C ALA A 397 -24.02 -5.52 11.02
N LYS A 398 -25.09 -4.83 11.47
CA LYS A 398 -26.48 -5.22 11.24
C LYS A 398 -27.06 -4.66 9.94
N SER A 399 -26.31 -3.82 9.23
CA SER A 399 -26.77 -3.12 8.03
C SER A 399 -26.33 -3.86 6.78
N THR A 400 -27.28 -4.25 5.92
CA THR A 400 -26.98 -4.82 4.60
C THR A 400 -26.18 -3.87 3.69
N ARG A 401 -26.24 -2.56 3.95
CA ARG A 401 -25.53 -1.53 3.17
C ARG A 401 -24.13 -1.23 3.71
N LEU A 402 -23.97 -1.21 5.04
CA LEU A 402 -22.72 -0.77 5.68
C LEU A 402 -21.82 -1.93 6.15
N CYS A 403 -22.35 -3.15 6.27
CA CYS A 403 -21.59 -4.29 6.78
C CYS A 403 -20.34 -4.58 5.93
N ALA A 404 -20.43 -4.48 4.59
CA ALA A 404 -19.26 -4.64 3.72
C ALA A 404 -18.14 -3.62 4.02
N ARG A 405 -18.48 -2.34 4.24
CA ARG A 405 -17.51 -1.28 4.60
C ARG A 405 -16.90 -1.51 5.98
N LEU A 406 -17.67 -2.06 6.93
CA LEU A 406 -17.17 -2.43 8.24
C LEU A 406 -16.20 -3.61 8.16
N ILE A 407 -16.54 -4.65 7.37
CA ILE A 407 -15.66 -5.80 7.14
C ILE A 407 -14.32 -5.33 6.55
N ASP A 408 -14.33 -4.44 5.56
CA ASP A 408 -13.09 -3.91 4.98
C ASP A 408 -12.25 -3.14 6.00
N LEU A 409 -12.88 -2.40 6.92
CA LEU A 409 -12.18 -1.71 8.00
C LEU A 409 -11.55 -2.67 9.02
N LEU A 410 -12.25 -3.75 9.39
CA LEU A 410 -11.70 -4.78 10.28
C LEU A 410 -10.54 -5.53 9.62
N LYS A 411 -10.63 -5.80 8.30
CA LYS A 411 -9.53 -6.39 7.53
C LYS A 411 -8.30 -5.50 7.51
N ASP A 412 -8.48 -4.18 7.36
CA ASP A 412 -7.38 -3.21 7.40
C ASP A 412 -6.70 -3.22 8.78
N MET A 413 -7.49 -3.20 9.86
CA MET A 413 -6.96 -3.30 11.23
C MET A 413 -6.17 -4.60 11.46
N GLU A 414 -6.70 -5.75 11.04
CA GLU A 414 -6.01 -7.03 11.17
C GLU A 414 -4.74 -7.08 10.30
N ASN A 415 -4.77 -6.51 9.09
CA ASN A 415 -3.60 -6.45 8.22
C ASN A 415 -2.49 -5.57 8.85
N MET A 416 -2.85 -4.41 9.41
CA MET A 416 -1.92 -3.55 10.15
C MET A 416 -1.31 -4.27 11.35
N TYR A 417 -2.12 -4.97 12.14
CA TYR A 417 -1.65 -5.79 13.26
C TYR A 417 -0.61 -6.85 12.82
N LEU A 418 -0.93 -7.63 11.78
CA LEU A 418 -0.03 -8.66 11.26
C LEU A 418 1.29 -8.10 10.71
N ARG A 419 1.28 -6.86 10.22
CA ARG A 419 2.48 -6.14 9.75
C ARG A 419 3.33 -5.65 10.91
N ALA A 420 2.73 -5.00 11.89
CA ALA A 420 3.42 -4.53 13.10
C ALA A 420 4.15 -5.69 13.81
N LEU A 421 3.50 -6.86 13.94
CA LEU A 421 4.14 -8.07 14.50
C LEU A 421 5.40 -8.51 13.75
N THR A 422 5.48 -8.27 12.44
CA THR A 422 6.64 -8.66 11.62
C THR A 422 7.78 -7.67 11.78
N GLN A 423 7.47 -6.40 12.05
CA GLN A 423 8.43 -5.32 12.26
C GLN A 423 8.92 -5.27 13.71
N GLY A 424 8.25 -5.97 14.63
CA GLY A 424 8.55 -5.94 16.07
C GLY A 424 7.98 -4.70 16.76
N ASP A 425 7.03 -4.03 16.11
CA ASP A 425 6.37 -2.83 16.64
C ASP A 425 5.26 -3.23 17.63
N PRO A 426 4.96 -2.38 18.64
CA PRO A 426 3.80 -2.57 19.50
C PRO A 426 2.52 -2.71 18.66
N ALA A 427 1.77 -3.80 18.88
CA ALA A 427 0.63 -4.14 18.05
C ALA A 427 -0.58 -4.51 18.90
N PHE A 428 -1.76 -4.00 18.53
CA PHE A 428 -3.05 -4.36 19.12
C PHE A 428 -3.69 -5.47 18.29
N ASP A 429 -4.26 -6.48 18.95
CA ASP A 429 -4.95 -7.58 18.26
C ASP A 429 -6.45 -7.24 18.09
N PRO A 430 -6.93 -6.94 16.86
CA PRO A 430 -8.33 -6.61 16.62
C PRO A 430 -9.20 -7.85 16.38
N THR A 431 -8.66 -9.07 16.44
CA THR A 431 -9.40 -10.28 16.01
C THR A 431 -10.67 -10.52 16.82
N TRP A 432 -10.68 -10.19 18.12
CA TRP A 432 -11.86 -10.31 18.98
C TRP A 432 -13.05 -9.45 18.51
N MET A 433 -12.80 -8.37 17.77
CA MET A 433 -13.86 -7.47 17.29
C MET A 433 -14.76 -8.17 16.27
N TRP A 434 -14.24 -9.12 15.51
CA TRP A 434 -15.02 -9.94 14.58
C TRP A 434 -16.08 -10.74 15.33
N ASP A 435 -15.71 -11.39 16.44
CA ASP A 435 -16.63 -12.15 17.29
C ASP A 435 -17.66 -11.24 17.95
N GLU A 436 -17.22 -10.10 18.52
CA GLU A 436 -18.10 -9.14 19.18
C GLU A 436 -19.16 -8.54 18.23
N LEU A 437 -18.81 -8.38 16.95
CA LEU A 437 -19.70 -7.87 15.91
C LEU A 437 -20.52 -8.98 15.23
N GLY A 438 -20.26 -10.25 15.53
CA GLY A 438 -20.91 -11.41 14.91
C GLY A 438 -20.54 -11.59 13.43
N LEU A 439 -19.28 -11.30 13.08
CA LEU A 439 -18.76 -11.29 11.72
C LEU A 439 -17.66 -12.35 11.47
N SER A 440 -17.43 -13.28 12.39
CA SER A 440 -16.32 -14.25 12.36
C SER A 440 -16.29 -15.19 11.14
N ASP A 441 -17.42 -15.30 10.43
CA ASP A 441 -17.55 -16.13 9.21
C ASP A 441 -17.12 -15.40 7.92
N HIS A 442 -16.70 -14.13 8.01
CA HIS A 442 -16.26 -13.27 6.88
C HIS A 442 -14.74 -13.18 6.75
#